data_AF-A0A1R1Y6U0-F1
#
_entry.id   AF-A0A1R1Y6U0-F1
#
_cell.length_a   1.000
_cell.length_b   1.000
_cell.length_c   1.000
_cell.angle_alpha   90.00
_cell.angle_beta   90.00
_cell.angle_gamma   90.00
#
_symmetry.space_group_name_H-M   'P 1'
#
loop_
_entity.id
_entity.type
_entity.pdbx_description
1 polymer ?
#
loop_
_entity_poly.entity_id
_entity_poly.type
_entity_poly.pdbx_seq_one_letter_code
_entity_poly.pdbx_strand_id
1 'polypeptide(L)'
;MNSILTIKHDADKIYELSDNVIMSVSGEAGDTEQFSEYIVGNTKLYGIRNGHELTVNSTAKFTRNELASCLRSRKPYSVNLLIAGFDYVKEKPALYRIDHLASISSVSFAAHGYGAFFSYSIFDKMYKDDLSESEALDILAACLIELNKRLIIRHSSYTIKLINKSGLIILDPAQLIQRINSN
;
A
#
# COMPACT_ATOMS: atom_id res chain seq x y z
N MET A 1 7.69 -30.92 -11.72
CA MET A 1 6.31 -30.74 -11.19
C MET A 1 6.43 -29.66 -10.12
N ASN A 2 6.27 -28.39 -10.48
CA ASN A 2 6.45 -27.29 -9.54
C ASN A 2 5.10 -27.03 -8.88
N SER A 3 4.89 -27.65 -7.71
CA SER A 3 3.71 -27.39 -6.89
C SER A 3 3.80 -25.97 -6.33
N ILE A 4 2.77 -25.15 -6.54
CA ILE A 4 2.65 -23.83 -5.90
C ILE A 4 1.91 -24.06 -4.57
N LEU A 5 2.62 -23.86 -3.47
CA LEU A 5 2.04 -23.96 -2.12
C LEU A 5 1.61 -22.57 -1.65
N THR A 6 0.35 -22.43 -1.26
CA THR A 6 -0.14 -21.22 -0.59
C THR A 6 -0.05 -21.42 0.92
N ILE A 7 0.68 -20.56 1.63
CA ILE A 7 0.91 -20.67 3.07
C ILE A 7 -0.20 -19.97 3.87
N LYS A 8 -0.59 -18.77 3.46
CA LYS A 8 -1.56 -17.92 4.17
C LYS A 8 -2.47 -17.19 3.19
N HIS A 9 -3.76 -17.06 3.54
CA HIS A 9 -4.78 -16.45 2.68
C HIS A 9 -5.27 -15.08 3.19
N ASP A 10 -4.94 -14.73 4.43
CA ASP A 10 -5.48 -13.60 5.22
C ASP A 10 -4.36 -12.70 5.78
N ALA A 11 -3.22 -12.64 5.09
CA ALA A 11 -2.13 -11.75 5.50
C ALA A 11 -2.47 -10.29 5.17
N ASP A 12 -2.66 -9.44 6.19
CA ASP A 12 -2.69 -7.99 6.01
C ASP A 12 -1.26 -7.49 5.77
N LYS A 13 -1.07 -6.79 4.65
CA LYS A 13 0.21 -6.21 4.22
C LYS A 13 0.22 -4.69 4.35
N ILE A 14 -0.82 -4.11 4.94
CA ILE A 14 -1.00 -2.67 5.12
C ILE A 14 -0.83 -2.33 6.59
N TYR A 15 0.30 -1.69 6.90
CA TYR A 15 0.68 -1.26 8.23
C TYR A 15 0.19 0.16 8.50
N GLU A 16 -0.32 0.37 9.70
CA GLU A 16 -0.79 1.68 10.19
C GLU A 16 0.37 2.38 10.90
N LEU A 17 0.85 3.47 10.30
CA LEU A 17 1.97 4.25 10.83
C LEU A 17 1.48 5.33 11.81
N SER A 18 0.33 5.94 11.48
CA SER A 18 -0.39 6.93 12.28
C SER A 18 -1.88 6.90 11.92
N ASP A 19 -2.70 7.72 12.57
CA ASP A 19 -4.17 7.76 12.35
C ASP A 19 -4.58 8.09 10.90
N ASN A 20 -3.67 8.72 10.16
CA ASN A 20 -3.88 9.23 8.80
C ASN A 20 -2.82 8.77 7.79
N VAL A 21 -1.88 7.91 8.17
CA VAL A 21 -0.81 7.41 7.29
C VAL A 21 -0.72 5.88 7.38
N ILE A 22 -0.81 5.24 6.22
CA ILE A 22 -0.62 3.80 6.06
C ILE A 22 0.55 3.52 5.12
N MET A 23 1.07 2.31 5.24
CA MET A 23 2.14 1.80 4.40
C MET A 23 1.82 0.37 3.97
N SER A 24 1.78 0.11 2.66
CA SER A 24 1.74 -1.25 2.13
C SER A 24 3.13 -1.70 1.71
N VAL A 25 3.45 -2.98 1.98
CA VAL A 25 4.78 -3.54 1.76
C VAL A 25 4.72 -4.81 0.93
N SER A 26 5.61 -4.94 -0.04
CA SER A 26 5.80 -6.17 -0.83
C SER A 26 7.28 -6.46 -1.03
N GLY A 27 7.67 -7.73 -1.05
CA GLY A 27 9.07 -8.11 -1.22
C GLY A 27 9.34 -9.48 -0.62
N GLU A 28 10.58 -9.68 -0.22
CA GLU A 28 11.00 -10.90 0.48
C GLU A 28 10.35 -10.96 1.88
N ALA A 29 9.73 -12.09 2.23
CA ALA A 29 8.83 -12.16 3.38
C ALA A 29 9.49 -11.71 4.71
N GLY A 30 10.72 -12.16 4.97
CA GLY A 30 11.46 -11.76 6.17
C GLY A 30 11.81 -10.28 6.22
N ASP A 31 12.19 -9.71 5.06
CA ASP A 31 12.51 -8.29 4.93
C ASP A 31 11.27 -7.43 5.09
N THR A 32 10.13 -7.86 4.51
CA THR A 32 8.88 -7.11 4.60
C THR A 32 8.38 -6.97 6.02
N GLU A 33 8.45 -8.02 6.84
CA GLU A 33 8.01 -7.96 8.23
C GLU A 33 8.92 -7.05 9.05
N GLN A 34 10.22 -7.36 9.05
CA GLN A 34 11.22 -6.65 9.85
C GLN A 34 11.29 -5.16 9.53
N PHE A 35 11.30 -4.81 8.23
CA PHE A 35 11.37 -3.42 7.83
C PHE A 35 10.08 -2.67 8.17
N SER A 36 8.92 -3.30 8.02
CA SER A 36 7.63 -2.66 8.34
C SER A 36 7.51 -2.37 9.83
N GLU A 37 7.81 -3.35 10.68
CA GLU A 37 7.79 -3.18 12.14
C GLU A 37 8.76 -2.09 12.60
N TYR A 38 9.97 -2.06 12.03
CA TYR A 38 10.95 -1.02 12.31
C TYR A 38 10.40 0.39 12.00
N ILE A 39 9.79 0.58 10.82
CA ILE A 39 9.23 1.87 10.43
C ILE A 39 8.02 2.26 11.29
N VAL A 40 7.13 1.33 11.59
CA VAL A 40 5.98 1.54 12.51
C VAL A 40 6.48 1.99 13.88
N GLY A 41 7.43 1.27 14.47
CA GLY A 41 7.97 1.56 15.79
C GLY A 41 8.61 2.94 15.87
N ASN A 42 9.43 3.31 14.88
CA ASN A 42 10.09 4.62 14.85
C ASN A 42 9.11 5.77 14.60
N THR A 43 8.10 5.57 13.76
CA THR A 43 7.07 6.60 13.49
C THR A 43 6.24 6.86 14.75
N LYS A 44 5.82 5.81 15.45
CA LYS A 44 5.09 5.93 16.73
C LYS A 44 5.96 6.58 17.82
N LEU A 45 7.23 6.18 17.92
CA LEU A 45 8.18 6.78 18.86
C LEU A 45 8.38 8.28 18.59
N TYR A 46 8.44 8.68 17.31
CA TYR A 46 8.51 10.10 16.95
C TYR A 46 7.29 10.87 17.47
N GLY A 47 6.08 10.33 17.27
CA GLY A 47 4.84 10.91 17.77
C GLY A 47 4.85 11.12 19.28
N ILE A 48 5.27 10.10 20.04
CA ILE A 48 5.37 10.16 21.50
C ILE A 48 6.39 11.22 21.96
N ARG A 49 7.55 11.31 21.30
CA ARG A 49 8.63 12.24 21.71
C ARG A 49 8.32 13.69 21.41
N ASN A 50 7.67 13.97 20.28
CA ASN A 50 7.47 15.34 19.79
C ASN A 50 6.05 15.86 20.00
N GLY A 51 5.13 15.03 20.52
CA GLY A 51 3.74 15.40 20.77
C GLY A 51 2.89 15.61 19.51
N HIS A 52 3.40 15.24 18.33
CA HIS A 52 2.68 15.32 17.06
C HIS A 52 3.19 14.26 16.08
N GLU A 53 2.31 13.78 15.21
CA GLU A 53 2.61 12.72 14.24
C GLU A 53 3.35 13.26 13.01
N LEU A 54 4.04 12.36 12.29
CA LEU A 54 4.70 12.70 11.04
C LEU A 54 3.67 12.94 9.92
N THR A 55 3.87 13.99 9.14
CA THR A 55 3.11 14.17 7.89
C THR A 55 3.42 13.05 6.89
N VAL A 56 2.49 12.76 5.96
CA VAL A 56 2.66 11.74 4.91
C VAL A 56 4.01 11.90 4.18
N ASN A 57 4.38 13.12 3.82
CA ASN A 57 5.63 13.46 3.14
C ASN A 57 6.86 13.19 4.02
N SER A 58 6.79 13.56 5.30
CA SER A 58 7.89 13.30 6.26
C SER A 58 8.07 11.80 6.47
N THR A 59 6.98 11.06 6.63
CA THR A 59 6.99 9.60 6.77
C THR A 59 7.59 8.95 5.54
N ALA A 60 7.18 9.34 4.33
CA ALA A 60 7.73 8.77 3.10
C ALA A 60 9.24 9.05 2.95
N LYS A 61 9.69 10.25 3.28
CA LYS A 61 11.11 10.61 3.24
C LYS A 61 11.92 9.86 4.31
N PHE A 62 11.39 9.73 5.51
CA PHE A 62 12.00 8.94 6.59
C PHE A 62 12.18 7.50 6.15
N THR A 63 11.11 6.84 5.71
CA THR A 63 11.15 5.44 5.24
C THR A 63 12.15 5.25 4.10
N ARG A 64 12.18 6.16 3.12
CA ARG A 64 13.16 6.13 2.03
C ARG A 64 14.60 6.32 2.53
N ASN A 65 14.82 7.19 3.52
CA ASN A 65 16.14 7.40 4.11
C ASN A 65 16.65 6.14 4.80
N GLU A 66 15.80 5.47 5.57
CA GLU A 66 16.13 4.21 6.25
C GLU A 66 16.45 3.11 5.22
N LEU A 67 15.62 2.97 4.19
CA LEU A 67 15.86 2.00 3.11
C LEU A 67 17.18 2.28 2.37
N ALA A 68 17.48 3.56 2.09
CA ALA A 68 18.73 3.96 1.46
C ALA A 68 19.97 3.74 2.36
N SER A 69 19.81 3.83 3.68
CA SER A 69 20.86 3.50 4.64
C SER A 69 21.17 2.00 4.59
N CYS A 70 20.13 1.17 4.63
CA CYS A 70 20.26 -0.30 4.52
C CYS A 70 20.86 -0.75 3.19
N LEU A 71 20.51 -0.10 2.08
CA LEU A 71 21.09 -0.39 0.77
C LEU A 71 22.63 -0.24 0.76
N ARG A 72 23.18 0.65 1.58
CA ARG A 72 24.63 0.90 1.71
C ARG A 72 25.30 0.09 2.81
N SER A 73 24.55 -0.61 3.67
CA SER A 73 25.07 -1.33 4.85
C SER A 73 25.54 -2.76 4.54
N ARG A 74 25.54 -3.18 3.27
CA ARG A 74 25.77 -4.56 2.79
C ARG A 74 24.68 -5.56 3.25
N LYS A 75 23.58 -5.09 3.83
CA LYS A 75 22.38 -5.86 4.17
C LYS A 75 21.14 -5.14 3.62
N PRO A 76 20.96 -5.11 2.28
CA PRO A 76 19.84 -4.42 1.67
C PRO A 76 18.53 -5.16 1.94
N TYR A 77 17.48 -4.42 2.29
CA TYR A 77 16.12 -4.96 2.34
C TYR A 77 15.55 -5.01 0.92
N SER A 78 14.98 -6.15 0.55
CA SER A 78 14.33 -6.35 -0.75
C SER A 78 12.84 -6.06 -0.65
N VAL A 79 12.48 -4.78 -0.48
CA VAL A 79 11.10 -4.32 -0.28
C VAL A 79 10.71 -3.21 -1.26
N ASN A 80 9.45 -3.21 -1.67
CA ASN A 80 8.79 -2.11 -2.38
C ASN A 80 7.59 -1.66 -1.55
N LEU A 81 7.42 -0.35 -1.42
CA LEU A 81 6.54 0.27 -0.45
C LEU A 81 5.62 1.26 -1.15
N LEU A 82 4.37 1.31 -0.72
CA LEU A 82 3.48 2.43 -0.98
C LEU A 82 3.16 3.09 0.36
N ILE A 83 3.30 4.40 0.43
CA ILE A 83 2.90 5.19 1.60
C ILE A 83 1.80 6.13 1.16
N ALA A 84 0.64 5.97 1.78
CA ALA A 84 -0.56 6.73 1.47
C ALA A 84 -1.10 7.38 2.74
N GLY A 85 -1.71 8.54 2.60
CA GLY A 85 -2.35 9.19 3.72
C GLY A 85 -3.01 10.51 3.35
N PHE A 86 -3.59 11.16 4.35
CA PHE A 86 -4.17 12.49 4.20
C PHE A 86 -3.30 13.53 4.92
N ASP A 87 -2.76 14.49 4.17
CA ASP A 87 -2.00 15.60 4.73
C ASP A 87 -2.97 16.68 5.24
N TYR A 88 -3.13 16.75 6.56
CA TYR A 88 -4.02 17.73 7.22
C TYR A 88 -3.56 19.18 7.05
N VAL A 89 -2.28 19.42 6.83
CA VAL A 89 -1.74 20.79 6.67
C VAL A 89 -2.08 21.30 5.26
N LYS A 90 -1.97 20.44 4.26
CA LYS A 90 -2.27 20.77 2.85
C LYS A 90 -3.72 20.50 2.45
N GLU A 91 -4.48 19.85 3.33
CA GLU A 91 -5.83 19.33 3.08
C GLU A 91 -5.92 18.48 1.80
N LYS A 92 -4.91 17.66 1.52
CA LYS A 92 -4.84 16.84 0.31
C LYS A 92 -4.40 15.41 0.61
N PRO A 93 -4.94 14.40 -0.11
CA PRO A 93 -4.38 13.07 -0.09
C PRO A 93 -2.99 13.09 -0.74
N ALA A 94 -2.11 12.22 -0.27
CA ALA A 94 -0.78 12.04 -0.83
C ALA A 94 -0.43 10.56 -0.90
N LEU A 95 0.15 10.16 -2.02
CA LEU A 95 0.64 8.81 -2.28
C LEU A 95 2.09 8.88 -2.77
N TYR A 96 2.93 8.07 -2.15
CA TYR A 96 4.33 7.91 -2.47
C TYR A 96 4.63 6.46 -2.76
N ARG A 97 5.30 6.21 -3.88
CA ARG A 97 5.90 4.91 -4.21
C ARG A 97 7.38 4.95 -3.87
N ILE A 98 7.86 3.95 -3.13
CA ILE A 98 9.27 3.75 -2.84
C ILE A 98 9.68 2.36 -3.34
N ASP A 99 10.69 2.29 -4.20
CA ASP A 99 11.22 1.01 -4.69
C ASP A 99 12.38 0.49 -3.83
N HIS A 100 12.75 -0.76 -4.05
CA HIS A 100 13.87 -1.42 -3.38
C HIS A 100 15.24 -0.73 -3.57
N LEU A 101 15.38 0.20 -4.53
CA LEU A 101 16.57 1.03 -4.71
C LEU A 101 16.50 2.34 -3.93
N ALA A 102 15.49 2.49 -3.07
CA ALA A 102 15.19 3.69 -2.30
C ALA A 102 14.95 4.94 -3.17
N SER A 103 14.47 4.74 -4.40
CA SER A 103 13.88 5.80 -5.20
C SER A 103 12.49 6.12 -4.65
N ILE A 104 12.13 7.40 -4.63
CA ILE A 104 10.82 7.86 -4.17
C ILE A 104 10.15 8.68 -5.27
N SER A 105 8.85 8.46 -5.47
CA SER A 105 8.04 9.24 -6.41
C SER A 105 6.67 9.53 -5.81
N SER A 106 6.22 10.78 -5.92
CA SER A 106 4.82 11.11 -5.66
C SER A 106 4.00 10.76 -6.91
N VAL A 107 2.91 10.04 -6.73
CA VAL A 107 2.11 9.46 -7.82
C VAL A 107 0.63 9.54 -7.49
N SER A 108 -0.23 9.65 -8.50
CA SER A 108 -1.69 9.70 -8.31
C SER A 108 -2.31 8.33 -8.01
N PHE A 109 -1.71 7.27 -8.57
CA PHE A 109 -2.07 5.88 -8.32
C PHE A 109 -0.82 5.01 -8.35
N ALA A 110 -0.85 3.87 -7.68
CA ALA A 110 0.23 2.91 -7.71
C ALA A 110 -0.26 1.50 -7.39
N ALA A 111 0.41 0.52 -7.99
CA ALA A 111 0.39 -0.86 -7.54
C ALA A 111 1.83 -1.39 -7.48
N HIS A 112 2.02 -2.41 -6.64
CA HIS A 112 3.30 -3.09 -6.46
C HIS A 112 3.08 -4.60 -6.27
N GLY A 113 4.16 -5.38 -6.35
CA GLY A 113 4.08 -6.83 -6.45
C GLY A 113 3.59 -7.31 -7.83
N TYR A 114 3.37 -8.61 -7.96
CA TYR A 114 3.05 -9.22 -9.26
C TYR A 114 1.71 -8.74 -9.84
N GLY A 115 0.74 -8.40 -9.00
CA GLY A 115 -0.55 -7.88 -9.46
C GLY A 115 -0.48 -6.50 -10.13
N ALA A 116 0.63 -5.77 -9.95
CA ALA A 116 0.82 -4.47 -10.55
C ALA A 116 0.83 -4.52 -12.09
N PHE A 117 1.39 -5.57 -12.69
CA PHE A 117 1.47 -5.74 -14.15
C PHE A 117 0.10 -5.74 -14.84
N PHE A 118 -0.96 -6.13 -14.13
CA PHE A 118 -2.32 -6.16 -14.65
C PHE A 118 -3.15 -4.95 -14.21
N SER A 119 -2.75 -4.28 -13.13
CA SER A 119 -3.52 -3.18 -12.53
C SER A 119 -3.22 -1.83 -13.20
N TYR A 120 -1.98 -1.59 -13.64
CA TYR A 120 -1.60 -0.28 -14.20
C TYR A 120 -2.40 0.10 -15.45
N SER A 121 -2.67 -0.84 -16.36
CA SER A 121 -3.47 -0.54 -17.56
C SER A 121 -4.93 -0.16 -17.24
N ILE A 122 -5.46 -0.66 -16.14
CA ILE A 122 -6.81 -0.34 -15.66
C ILE A 122 -6.80 1.03 -14.99
N PHE A 123 -5.78 1.31 -14.17
CA PHE A 123 -5.59 2.64 -13.60
C PHE A 123 -5.44 3.70 -14.70
N ASP A 124 -4.58 3.48 -15.69
CA ASP A 124 -4.38 4.42 -16.80
C ASP A 124 -5.67 4.69 -17.58
N LYS A 125 -6.55 3.70 -17.69
CA LYS A 125 -7.82 3.81 -18.43
C LYS A 125 -8.93 4.48 -17.63
N MET A 126 -9.04 4.18 -16.33
CA MET A 126 -10.21 4.51 -15.53
C MET A 126 -9.98 5.64 -14.51
N TYR A 127 -8.72 5.93 -14.18
CA TYR A 127 -8.39 6.98 -13.22
C TYR A 127 -8.74 8.37 -13.75
N LYS A 128 -9.25 9.22 -12.85
CA LYS A 128 -9.45 10.66 -13.03
C LYS A 128 -9.20 11.36 -11.70
N ASP A 129 -8.88 12.65 -11.72
CA ASP A 129 -8.53 13.38 -10.49
C ASP A 129 -9.71 13.58 -9.52
N ASP A 130 -10.94 13.54 -10.04
CA ASP A 130 -12.20 13.75 -9.31
C ASP A 130 -13.01 12.44 -9.15
N LEU A 131 -12.33 11.35 -8.80
CA LEU A 131 -13.00 10.09 -8.49
C LEU A 131 -13.85 10.19 -7.22
N SER A 132 -15.09 9.72 -7.32
CA SER A 132 -15.88 9.35 -6.15
C SER A 132 -15.37 8.07 -5.50
N GLU A 133 -15.70 7.85 -4.22
CA GLU A 133 -15.35 6.62 -3.51
C GLU A 133 -15.89 5.37 -4.21
N SER A 134 -17.12 5.44 -4.74
CA SER A 134 -17.73 4.34 -5.49
C SER A 134 -16.94 4.02 -6.77
N GLU A 135 -16.54 5.04 -7.54
CA GLU A 135 -15.77 4.83 -8.76
C GLU A 135 -14.37 4.27 -8.45
N ALA A 136 -13.74 4.70 -7.36
CA ALA A 136 -12.47 4.13 -6.91
C ALA A 136 -12.62 2.63 -6.56
N LEU A 137 -13.72 2.23 -5.91
CA LEU A 137 -14.04 0.83 -5.65
C LEU A 137 -14.31 0.04 -6.94
N ASP A 138 -14.92 0.66 -7.95
CA ASP A 138 -15.12 0.03 -9.27
C ASP A 138 -13.79 -0.22 -10.00
N ILE A 139 -12.84 0.72 -9.91
CA ILE A 139 -11.47 0.54 -10.43
C ILE A 139 -10.79 -0.65 -9.74
N LEU A 140 -10.87 -0.72 -8.40
CA LEU A 140 -10.31 -1.83 -7.65
C LEU A 140 -10.96 -3.17 -8.01
N ALA A 141 -12.28 -3.20 -8.18
CA ALA A 141 -13.01 -4.39 -8.63
C ALA A 141 -12.55 -4.85 -10.01
N ALA A 142 -12.39 -3.92 -10.95
CA ALA A 142 -11.87 -4.21 -12.29
C ALA A 142 -10.45 -4.81 -12.24
N CYS A 143 -9.56 -4.25 -11.40
CA CYS A 143 -8.23 -4.82 -11.17
C CYS A 143 -8.30 -6.26 -10.66
N LEU A 144 -9.16 -6.53 -9.67
CA LEU A 144 -9.31 -7.87 -9.12
C LEU A 144 -9.93 -8.87 -10.11
N ILE A 145 -10.84 -8.44 -10.96
CA ILE A 145 -11.40 -9.27 -12.04
C ILE A 145 -10.28 -9.73 -12.98
N GLU A 146 -9.42 -8.81 -13.44
CA GLU A 146 -8.32 -9.17 -14.33
C GLU A 146 -7.25 -10.00 -13.64
N LEU A 147 -6.97 -9.74 -12.36
CA LEU A 147 -6.07 -10.56 -11.55
C LEU A 147 -6.58 -11.98 -11.38
N ASN A 148 -7.85 -12.17 -11.04
CA ASN A 148 -8.45 -13.50 -10.87
C ASN A 148 -8.49 -14.32 -12.17
N LYS A 149 -8.52 -13.67 -13.34
CA LYS A 149 -8.43 -14.35 -14.64
C LYS A 149 -7.00 -14.76 -15.01
N ARG A 150 -6.01 -13.95 -14.66
CA ARG A 150 -4.63 -14.07 -15.18
C ARG A 150 -3.65 -14.67 -14.18
N LEU A 151 -3.93 -14.61 -12.89
CA LEU A 151 -3.10 -15.21 -11.85
C LEU A 151 -3.43 -16.69 -11.67
N ILE A 152 -2.38 -17.49 -11.47
CA ILE A 152 -2.52 -18.91 -11.10
C ILE A 152 -3.04 -19.04 -9.66
N ILE A 153 -2.68 -18.09 -8.79
CA ILE A 153 -3.11 -18.05 -7.38
C ILE A 153 -4.42 -17.27 -7.30
N ARG A 154 -5.48 -17.95 -6.86
CA ARG A 154 -6.77 -17.31 -6.60
C ARG A 154 -6.76 -16.69 -5.20
N HIS A 155 -7.03 -15.40 -5.13
CA HIS A 155 -7.15 -14.69 -3.85
C HIS A 155 -8.57 -14.86 -3.29
N SER A 156 -8.67 -15.37 -2.06
CA SER A 156 -9.95 -15.63 -1.38
C SER A 156 -10.34 -14.53 -0.39
N SER A 157 -9.40 -13.69 0.02
CA SER A 157 -9.63 -12.57 0.94
C SER A 157 -8.95 -11.31 0.42
N TYR A 158 -9.51 -10.16 0.79
CA TYR A 158 -9.02 -8.85 0.43
C TYR A 158 -9.08 -7.95 1.67
N THR A 159 -8.09 -7.08 1.84
CA THR A 159 -8.13 -6.01 2.86
C THR A 159 -8.25 -4.69 2.14
N ILE A 160 -9.24 -3.89 2.53
CA ILE A 160 -9.52 -2.59 1.91
C ILE A 160 -9.49 -1.54 3.00
N LYS A 161 -8.62 -0.54 2.83
CA LYS A 161 -8.44 0.57 3.76
C LYS A 161 -8.67 1.87 2.99
N LEU A 162 -9.61 2.68 3.45
CA LEU A 162 -9.92 4.01 2.93
C LEU A 162 -9.37 5.05 3.89
N ILE A 163 -8.68 6.07 3.36
CA ILE A 163 -8.23 7.21 4.15
C ILE A 163 -8.87 8.47 3.60
N ASN A 164 -9.51 9.24 4.48
CA ASN A 164 -10.09 10.54 4.17
C ASN A 164 -9.73 11.56 5.26
N LYS A 165 -10.33 12.76 5.19
CA LYS A 165 -10.11 13.82 6.19
C LYS A 165 -10.53 13.40 7.61
N SER A 166 -11.46 12.47 7.76
CA SER A 166 -11.91 11.95 9.06
C SER A 166 -10.98 10.85 9.61
N GLY A 167 -10.02 10.37 8.83
CA GLY A 167 -9.05 9.34 9.22
C GLY A 167 -9.16 8.06 8.39
N LEU A 168 -8.61 6.98 8.94
CA LEU A 168 -8.62 5.63 8.38
C LEU A 168 -9.93 4.89 8.65
N ILE A 169 -10.50 4.28 7.62
CA ILE A 169 -11.68 3.43 7.69
C ILE A 169 -11.34 2.09 7.03
N ILE A 170 -11.58 0.99 7.74
CA ILE A 170 -11.45 -0.37 7.19
C ILE A 170 -12.80 -0.76 6.59
N LEU A 171 -12.82 -1.03 5.28
CA LEU A 171 -14.04 -1.39 4.56
C LEU A 171 -14.26 -2.90 4.57
N ASP A 172 -15.52 -3.32 4.61
CA ASP A 172 -15.91 -4.72 4.51
C ASP A 172 -15.62 -5.24 3.08
N PRO A 173 -14.77 -6.28 2.92
CA PRO A 173 -14.47 -6.88 1.62
C PRO A 173 -15.70 -7.39 0.87
N ALA A 174 -16.81 -7.69 1.57
CA ALA A 174 -18.06 -8.11 0.94
C ALA A 174 -18.57 -7.09 -0.08
N GLN A 175 -18.37 -5.79 0.17
CA GLN A 175 -18.76 -4.73 -0.77
C GLN A 175 -18.04 -4.86 -2.11
N LEU A 176 -16.75 -5.21 -2.08
CA LEU A 176 -15.94 -5.38 -3.28
C LEU A 176 -16.28 -6.69 -3.99
N ILE A 177 -16.52 -7.77 -3.24
CA ILE A 177 -16.94 -9.07 -3.80
C ILE A 177 -18.28 -8.95 -4.53
N GLN A 178 -19.23 -8.19 -4.00
CA GLN A 178 -20.51 -7.94 -4.68
C GLN A 178 -20.31 -7.23 -6.03
N ARG A 179 -19.43 -6.22 -6.08
CA ARG A 179 -19.10 -5.50 -7.33
C ARG A 179 -18.41 -6.38 -8.36
N ILE A 180 -17.53 -7.29 -7.92
CA ILE A 180 -16.87 -8.27 -8.79
C ILE A 180 -17.88 -9.23 -9.43
N ASN A 181 -18.89 -9.68 -8.67
CA ASN A 181 -19.90 -10.62 -9.16
C ASN A 181 -21.02 -9.97 -10.00
N SER A 182 -21.12 -8.63 -9.96
CA SER A 182 -22.15 -7.88 -10.68
C SER A 182 -21.73 -7.42 -12.08
N ASN A 183 -20.46 -7.60 -12.45
CA ASN A 183 -19.87 -7.31 -13.77
C ASN A 183 -19.50 -8.60 -14.50
#